data_AF-A0A1Q8JXS3-F1
#
_entry.id   AF-A0A1Q8JXS3-F1
#
_cell.length_a   1.000
_cell.length_b   1.000
_cell.length_c   1.000
_cell.angle_alpha   90.00
_cell.angle_beta   90.00
_cell.angle_gamma   90.00
#
_symmetry.space_group_name_H-M   'P 1'
#
loop_
_entity.id
_entity.type
_entity.pdbx_description
1 polymer ?
#
loop_
_entity_poly.entity_id
_entity_poly.type
_entity_poly.pdbx_seq_one_letter_code
_entity_poly.pdbx_strand_id
1 'polypeptide(L)' 'MGDVATDSDLAEGEVPTLWDRMHAAGLSAERIAVHAEANAIALDGELVRDLDRPAPPVTRWHFVGR' A
#
# COMPACT_ATOMS: atom_id res chain seq x y z
N MET A 1 -34.79 -1.83 -11.63
CA MET A 1 -33.96 -0.68 -12.02
C MET A 1 -32.80 -0.72 -11.05
N GLY A 2 -31.61 -1.01 -11.56
CA GLY A 2 -30.56 -1.76 -10.87
C GLY A 2 -30.18 -1.24 -9.49
N ASP A 3 -30.14 -2.17 -8.54
CA ASP A 3 -29.44 -2.02 -7.27
C ASP A 3 -27.98 -1.64 -7.58
N VAL A 4 -27.63 -0.40 -7.22
CA VAL A 4 -26.25 0.06 -7.17
C VAL A 4 -25.57 -0.76 -6.08
N ALA A 5 -24.89 -1.84 -6.49
CA ALA A 5 -23.87 -2.45 -5.68
C ALA A 5 -22.71 -1.44 -5.59
N THR A 6 -22.87 -0.48 -4.69
CA THR A 6 -21.75 0.19 -4.03
C THR A 6 -21.03 -0.92 -3.29
N ASP A 7 -20.12 -1.59 -3.99
CA ASP A 7 -19.06 -2.40 -3.40
C ASP A 7 -18.07 -1.41 -2.77
N SER A 8 -18.53 -0.79 -1.68
CA SER A 8 -17.67 -0.21 -0.67
C SER A 8 -17.53 -1.27 0.41
N ASP A 9 -17.03 -2.44 0.02
CA ASP A 9 -16.48 -3.41 0.96
C ASP A 9 -15.10 -2.87 1.37
N LEU A 10 -15.10 -1.77 2.13
CA LEU A 10 -13.99 -1.46 3.00
C LEU A 10 -14.13 -2.43 4.16
N ALA A 11 -13.54 -3.63 3.99
CA ALA A 11 -13.44 -4.66 5.01
C ALA A 11 -13.21 -4.01 6.39
N GLU A 12 -14.25 -4.05 7.22
CA GLU A 12 -14.22 -3.58 8.59
C GLU A 12 -13.31 -4.51 9.40
N GLY A 13 -11.99 -4.34 9.30
CA GLY A 13 -11.02 -5.05 10.16
C GLY A 13 -9.70 -5.47 9.50
N GLU A 14 -9.56 -5.44 8.18
CA GLU A 14 -8.30 -5.82 7.55
C GLU A 14 -7.38 -4.60 7.44
N VAL A 15 -6.26 -4.61 8.17
CA VAL A 15 -5.27 -3.54 8.08
C VAL A 15 -4.72 -3.57 6.65
N PRO A 16 -4.89 -2.50 5.85
CA PRO A 16 -4.47 -2.51 4.44
C PRO A 16 -2.98 -2.75 4.36
N THR A 17 -2.54 -3.50 3.35
CA THR A 17 -1.12 -3.78 3.18
C THR A 17 -0.38 -2.57 2.62
N LEU A 18 0.95 -2.60 2.70
CA LEU A 18 1.78 -1.59 2.06
C LEU A 18 1.54 -1.57 0.54
N TRP A 19 1.32 -2.74 -0.07
CA TRP A 19 0.95 -2.88 -1.48
C TRP A 19 -0.36 -2.16 -1.79
N ASP A 20 -1.43 -2.44 -1.03
CA ASP A 20 -2.75 -1.82 -1.22
C ASP A 20 -2.66 -0.30 -1.11
N ARG A 21 -1.89 0.18 -0.13
CA ARG A 21 -1.66 1.60 0.08
C ARG A 21 -0.91 2.28 -1.05
N MET A 22 0.07 1.60 -1.64
CA MET A 22 0.81 2.10 -2.78
C MET A 22 -0.04 2.09 -4.06
N HIS A 23 -0.77 1.01 -4.27
CA HIS A 23 -1.69 0.86 -5.39
C HIS A 23 -2.81 1.91 -5.32
N ALA A 24 -3.41 2.13 -4.15
CA ALA A 24 -4.40 3.18 -3.91
C ALA A 24 -3.84 4.60 -4.09
N ALA A 25 -2.53 4.80 -3.94
CA ALA A 25 -1.85 6.05 -4.26
C ALA A 25 -1.56 6.24 -5.77
N GLY A 26 -2.00 5.31 -6.62
CA GLY A 26 -1.86 5.38 -8.08
C GLY A 26 -0.53 4.85 -8.61
N LEU A 27 0.22 4.07 -7.82
CA LEU A 27 1.43 3.41 -8.29
C LEU A 27 1.06 2.13 -9.05
N SER A 28 1.73 1.90 -10.18
CA SER A 28 1.63 0.62 -10.89
C SER A 28 2.38 -0.49 -10.14
N ALA A 29 1.91 -1.73 -10.26
CA ALA A 29 2.54 -2.90 -9.66
C ALA A 29 4.03 -3.02 -10.05
N GLU A 30 4.38 -2.73 -11.31
CA GLU A 30 5.76 -2.71 -11.79
C GLU A 30 6.63 -1.70 -11.02
N ARG A 31 6.11 -0.48 -10.81
CA ARG A 31 6.86 0.56 -10.08
C ARG A 31 7.02 0.21 -8.61
N ILE A 32 6.00 -0.39 -8.00
CA ILE A 32 6.06 -0.90 -6.62
C ILE A 32 7.15 -1.97 -6.51
N ALA A 33 7.17 -2.94 -7.43
CA ALA A 33 8.18 -4.00 -7.45
C ALA A 33 9.60 -3.45 -7.58
N VAL A 34 9.84 -2.50 -8.48
CA VAL A 34 11.15 -1.84 -8.64
C VAL A 34 11.63 -1.19 -7.34
N HIS A 35 10.76 -0.47 -6.63
CA HIS A 35 11.13 0.18 -5.37
C HIS A 35 11.31 -0.82 -4.22
N ALA A 36 10.54 -1.91 -4.21
CA ALA A 36 10.67 -2.99 -3.24
C ALA A 36 11.99 -3.75 -3.41
N GLU A 37 12.33 -4.12 -4.65
CA GLU A 37 13.62 -4.75 -5.00
C GLU A 37 14.80 -3.84 -4.67
N ALA A 38 14.67 -2.54 -4.93
CA ALA A 38 15.68 -1.54 -4.58
C ALA A 38 15.81 -1.29 -3.06
N ASN A 39 14.97 -1.91 -2.23
CA ASN A 39 14.88 -1.67 -0.79
C ASN A 39 14.75 -0.17 -0.46
N ALA A 40 13.95 0.51 -1.27
CA ALA A 40 13.81 1.96 -1.24
C ALA A 40 12.44 2.35 -0.66
N ILE A 41 11.82 1.52 0.18
CA ILE A 41 10.52 1.81 0.78
C ILE A 41 10.70 1.84 2.29
N ALA A 42 10.30 2.94 2.93
CA ALA A 42 10.24 3.05 4.37
C ALA A 42 8.80 3.23 4.85
N LEU A 43 8.47 2.57 5.96
CA LEU A 43 7.22 2.69 6.69
C LEU A 43 7.54 3.23 8.08
N ASP A 44 7.02 4.41 8.42
CA ASP A 44 7.35 5.16 9.65
C ASP A 44 8.85 5.33 9.90
N GLY A 45 9.66 5.33 8.83
CA GLY A 45 11.11 5.46 8.88
C GLY A 45 11.87 4.13 8.97
N GLU A 46 11.18 2.99 9.08
CA GLU A 46 11.76 1.65 8.99
C GLU A 46 11.79 1.19 7.53
N LEU A 47 12.93 0.74 7.02
CA LEU A 47 13.00 0.14 5.68
C LEU A 47 12.23 -1.18 5.64
N VAL A 48 11.24 -1.26 4.76
CA VAL A 48 10.39 -2.42 4.59
C VAL A 48 10.59 -2.99 3.20
N ARG A 49 10.86 -4.30 3.14
CA ARG A 49 10.95 -5.08 1.90
C ARG A 49 9.69 -5.87 1.60
N ASP A 50 8.88 -6.07 2.63
CA ASP A 50 7.68 -6.88 2.57
C ASP A 50 6.47 -6.00 2.25
N LEU A 51 5.93 -6.17 1.05
CA LEU A 51 4.79 -5.40 0.55
C LEU A 51 3.46 -5.89 1.15
N ASP A 52 3.42 -7.13 1.62
CA ASP A 52 2.27 -7.72 2.31
C ASP A 52 2.23 -7.31 3.79
N ARG A 53 3.23 -6.55 4.26
CA ARG A 53 3.25 -6.03 5.62
C ARG A 53 2.03 -5.13 5.86
N PRO A 54 1.30 -5.29 6.97
CA PRO A 54 0.19 -4.43 7.31
C PRO A 54 0.67 -2.99 7.50
N ALA A 55 0.05 -2.07 6.76
CA ALA A 55 0.34 -0.64 6.75
C ALA A 55 -0.95 0.16 7.08
N PRO A 56 -1.29 0.29 8.37
CA PRO A 56 -2.46 1.05 8.78
C PRO A 56 -2.50 2.46 8.18
N PRO A 57 -3.69 3.09 8.05
CA PRO A 57 -3.77 4.47 7.55
C PRO A 57 -2.96 5.48 8.37
N VAL A 58 -2.73 5.20 9.66
CA VAL A 58 -1.92 6.05 10.56
C VAL A 58 -0.42 6.01 10.24
N THR A 59 0.07 4.96 9.59
CA THR A 59 1.49 4.83 9.26
C THR A 59 1.84 5.62 8.01
N ARG A 60 3.06 6.16 7.97
CA ARG A 60 3.56 6.97 6.86
C ARG A 60 4.57 6.18 6.06
N TRP A 61 4.22 5.81 4.84
CA TRP A 61 5.18 5.25 3.92
C TRP A 61 5.77 6.31 2.99
N HIS A 62 7.02 6.14 2.61
CA HIS A 62 7.72 6.98 1.65
C HIS A 62 8.83 6.19 0.95
N PHE A 63 9.25 6.65 -0.23
CA PHE A 63 10.40 6.07 -0.90
C PHE A 63 11.70 6.66 -0.35
N VAL A 64 12.62 5.80 0.07
CA VAL A 64 13.98 6.15 0.48
C VAL A 64 14.86 6.10 -0.77
N GLY A 65 14.65 7.08 -1.64
CA GLY A 65 15.34 7.23 -2.90
C GLY A 65 15.62 8.72 -3.08
N ARG A 66 16.90 9.05 -2.92
CA ARG A 66 17.58 10.36 -3.10
C ARG A 66 16.78 11.48 -3.77
#